data_AF-A0AAU3IJL5-F1
#
_entry.id   AF-A0AAU3IJL5-F1
#
_cell.length_a   1.000
_cell.length_b   1.000
_cell.length_c   1.000
_cell.angle_alpha   90.00
_cell.angle_beta   90.00
_cell.angle_gamma   90.00
#
_symmetry.space_group_name_H-M   'P 1'
#
loop_
_entity.id
_entity.type
_entity.pdbx_description
1 polymer ?
#
loop_
_entity_poly.entity_id
_entity_poly.type
_entity_poly.pdbx_seq_one_letter_code
_entity_poly.pdbx_strand_id
1 'polypeptide(L)'
;MRRMRAWFTALGTAVLTIAGLVMPAPVFAAPATLRPGVLWYDTAGNRLQARGAGLFKVGSTYYMVGEDKSAGATFTAVACYSSTDLATWTRQGNALSRQSSGDLAAGRIVERPKVIYNSSTGQYVMWVHIDNSSYGDARAGVATSPTPCGPYTYRGSSRPLGFESRDLGLFKDDDGTAYLLTEDRAHGLRVDRLSADYTQAVSTTAVLADLESPAMVKVNGRYFLFASHLTGWSTNDNAYATATSLSGPWSGFTTFAPNGSRTFDSQTSSVVPVSGSSGTTYVYVGDRWNPNDLNSSTPVWLPLTISGSTASMSAFYDSWTIDTATGTWAAAQTPPQQSFTLVGAQSGRCLDVAGGAANNGSTIQIYDCNGGAGQKWSLTSSGELRTFGGTKCLDVFDQRTTAGAPVGIWDCNGGANQRWTVNSAGTVVGVQSGLCLDVNGNQTANGTKVQLWTCNGGANQRWTRT
;
A
#
# COMPACT_ATOMS: atom_id res chain seq x y z
N MET A 1 70.12 23.77 -72.37
CA MET A 1 68.95 24.64 -72.09
C MET A 1 68.07 23.96 -71.04
N ARG A 2 68.23 24.34 -69.76
CA ARG A 2 67.41 23.84 -68.64
C ARG A 2 66.40 24.94 -68.28
N ARG A 3 65.09 24.65 -68.36
CA ARG A 3 64.03 25.56 -67.91
C ARG A 3 63.51 25.13 -66.54
N MET A 4 63.70 26.00 -65.55
CA MET A 4 63.04 25.97 -64.24
C MET A 4 61.55 26.30 -64.42
N ARG A 5 60.67 25.58 -63.71
CA ARG A 5 59.29 26.01 -63.46
C ARG A 5 59.04 26.04 -61.96
N ALA A 6 58.58 27.19 -61.50
CA ALA A 6 58.29 27.54 -60.13
C ALA A 6 57.06 26.78 -59.59
N TRP A 7 57.12 26.45 -58.30
CA TRP A 7 56.02 25.90 -57.52
C TRP A 7 55.40 27.06 -56.73
N PHE A 8 54.11 27.31 -56.92
CA PHE A 8 53.31 28.17 -56.04
C PHE A 8 52.58 27.28 -55.03
N THR A 9 52.85 27.53 -53.75
CA THR A 9 52.17 26.96 -52.58
C THR A 9 50.84 27.68 -52.36
N ALA A 10 49.73 26.93 -52.37
CA ALA A 10 48.43 27.40 -51.90
C ALA A 10 48.24 26.99 -50.43
N LEU A 11 48.11 27.96 -49.53
CA LEU A 11 47.65 27.74 -48.15
C LEU A 11 46.14 27.44 -48.17
N GLY A 12 45.76 26.22 -47.81
CA GLY A 12 44.38 25.87 -47.47
C GLY A 12 44.18 25.95 -45.96
N THR A 13 43.30 26.86 -45.51
CA THR A 13 42.81 26.96 -44.14
C THR A 13 41.92 25.76 -43.80
N ALA A 14 42.35 24.91 -42.88
CA ALA A 14 41.54 23.83 -42.33
C ALA A 14 40.61 24.39 -41.24
N VAL A 15 39.31 24.45 -41.52
CA VAL A 15 38.27 24.70 -40.51
C VAL A 15 37.99 23.39 -39.78
N LEU A 16 38.43 23.29 -38.52
CA LEU A 16 38.14 22.15 -37.65
C LEU A 16 36.69 22.29 -37.12
N THR A 17 35.73 21.62 -37.74
CA THR A 17 34.38 21.49 -37.19
C THR A 17 34.40 20.51 -36.01
N ILE A 18 34.36 21.04 -34.78
CA ILE A 18 34.10 20.25 -33.58
C ILE A 18 32.63 19.84 -33.63
N ALA A 19 32.35 18.63 -34.11
CA ALA A 19 31.06 17.98 -33.92
C ALA A 19 30.95 17.61 -32.44
N GLY A 20 30.30 18.47 -31.64
CA GLY A 20 29.97 18.15 -30.26
C GLY A 20 29.07 16.91 -30.23
N LEU A 21 29.58 15.81 -29.65
CA LEU A 21 28.73 14.70 -29.23
C LEU A 21 27.76 15.24 -28.18
N VAL A 22 26.54 15.56 -28.60
CA VAL A 22 25.41 15.72 -27.68
C VAL A 22 25.12 14.32 -27.15
N MET A 23 25.67 13.98 -25.98
CA MET A 23 25.20 12.82 -25.24
C MET A 23 23.73 13.10 -24.88
N PRO A 24 22.79 12.21 -25.21
CA PRO A 24 21.42 12.38 -24.75
C PRO A 24 21.45 12.44 -23.23
N ALA A 25 20.84 13.49 -22.66
CA ALA A 25 20.63 13.56 -21.23
C ALA A 25 19.92 12.26 -20.79
N PRO A 26 20.29 11.66 -19.64
CA PRO A 26 19.58 10.49 -19.14
C PRO A 26 18.11 10.86 -19.00
N VAL A 27 17.27 10.22 -19.82
CA VAL A 27 15.82 10.30 -19.69
C VAL A 27 15.48 9.53 -18.43
N PHE A 28 15.42 10.22 -17.29
CA PHE A 28 14.89 9.64 -16.07
C PHE A 28 13.43 9.29 -16.31
N ALA A 29 13.04 8.05 -16.00
CA ALA A 29 11.65 7.63 -16.07
C ALA A 29 10.80 8.56 -15.19
N ALA A 30 9.62 8.96 -15.68
CA ALA A 30 8.72 9.80 -14.91
C ALA A 30 8.34 9.12 -13.57
N PRO A 31 8.08 9.88 -12.50
CA PRO A 31 7.60 9.32 -11.24
C PRO A 31 6.38 8.41 -11.45
N ALA A 32 6.39 7.25 -10.82
CA ALA A 32 5.38 6.23 -10.99
C ALA A 32 4.25 6.40 -9.97
N THR A 33 3.00 6.20 -10.38
CA THR A 33 1.83 6.41 -9.50
C THR A 33 1.40 5.12 -8.80
N LEU A 34 1.32 5.16 -7.48
CA LEU A 34 0.76 4.10 -6.63
C LEU A 34 -0.67 4.45 -6.21
N ARG A 35 -1.54 3.43 -6.15
CA ARG A 35 -2.96 3.55 -5.79
C ARG A 35 -3.28 2.55 -4.67
N PRO A 36 -3.23 2.97 -3.41
CA PRO A 36 -3.44 2.07 -2.28
C PRO A 36 -4.90 1.60 -2.17
N GLY A 37 -5.11 0.34 -1.78
CA GLY A 37 -6.42 -0.21 -1.47
C GLY A 37 -7.27 -0.63 -2.66
N VAL A 38 -6.78 -0.53 -3.89
CA VAL A 38 -7.49 -0.96 -5.12
C VAL A 38 -6.90 -2.25 -5.70
N LEU A 39 -7.66 -2.89 -6.60
CA LEU A 39 -7.16 -4.01 -7.39
C LEU A 39 -5.97 -3.57 -8.24
N TRP A 40 -4.88 -4.33 -8.18
CA TRP A 40 -3.67 -4.09 -8.97
C TRP A 40 -3.57 -5.15 -10.06
N TYR A 41 -3.18 -4.73 -11.26
CA TYR A 41 -2.99 -5.58 -12.42
C TYR A 41 -1.55 -5.51 -12.91
N ASP A 42 -1.03 -6.61 -13.43
CA ASP A 42 0.29 -6.68 -14.04
C ASP A 42 0.29 -6.15 -15.48
N THR A 43 1.47 -6.12 -16.11
CA THR A 43 1.68 -5.63 -17.49
C THR A 43 0.95 -6.45 -18.55
N ALA A 44 0.51 -7.67 -18.23
CA ALA A 44 -0.32 -8.50 -19.10
C ALA A 44 -1.83 -8.32 -18.84
N GLY A 45 -2.21 -7.40 -17.95
CA GLY A 45 -3.59 -7.15 -17.58
C GLY A 45 -4.18 -8.21 -16.63
N ASN A 46 -3.37 -9.13 -16.12
CA ASN A 46 -3.84 -10.10 -15.14
C ASN A 46 -3.84 -9.49 -13.75
N ARG A 47 -4.77 -9.94 -12.91
CA ARG A 47 -4.80 -9.51 -11.52
C ARG A 47 -3.51 -9.92 -10.81
N LEU A 48 -2.86 -8.96 -10.17
CA LEU A 48 -1.67 -9.20 -9.36
C LEU A 48 -2.03 -9.96 -8.09
N GLN A 49 -1.34 -11.07 -7.87
CA GLN A 49 -1.50 -11.97 -6.73
C GLN A 49 -0.17 -12.10 -5.98
N ALA A 50 0.02 -11.26 -4.98
CA ALA A 50 1.18 -11.31 -4.09
C ALA A 50 0.77 -10.82 -2.70
N ARG A 51 -0.03 -11.62 -1.97
CA ARG A 51 -0.43 -11.28 -0.60
C ARG A 51 0.67 -11.62 0.41
N GLY A 52 0.70 -10.93 1.55
CA GLY A 52 1.77 -11.10 2.52
C GLY A 52 3.13 -10.77 1.90
N ALA A 53 3.16 -9.79 0.99
CA ALA A 53 4.24 -9.53 0.06
C ALA A 53 5.59 -9.35 0.77
N GLY A 54 6.63 -9.94 0.20
CA GLY A 54 8.04 -9.68 0.47
C GLY A 54 8.69 -8.99 -0.72
N LEU A 55 9.46 -7.94 -0.46
CA LEU A 55 10.16 -7.18 -1.49
C LEU A 55 11.67 -7.14 -1.26
N PHE A 56 12.41 -7.21 -2.34
CA PHE A 56 13.87 -7.06 -2.36
C PHE A 56 14.32 -6.48 -3.70
N LYS A 57 15.55 -5.95 -3.75
CA LYS A 57 16.08 -5.25 -4.92
C LYS A 57 17.37 -5.90 -5.40
N VAL A 58 17.51 -6.06 -6.72
CA VAL A 58 18.73 -6.53 -7.39
C VAL A 58 19.07 -5.57 -8.53
N GLY A 59 20.21 -4.90 -8.45
CA GLY A 59 20.54 -3.82 -9.38
C GLY A 59 19.48 -2.72 -9.34
N SER A 60 18.93 -2.35 -10.49
CA SER A 60 17.81 -1.38 -10.61
C SER A 60 16.42 -2.01 -10.50
N THR A 61 16.32 -3.34 -10.37
CA THR A 61 15.05 -4.07 -10.41
C THR A 61 14.59 -4.44 -9.00
N TYR A 62 13.35 -4.11 -8.68
CA TYR A 62 12.62 -4.60 -7.53
C TYR A 62 11.93 -5.92 -7.88
N TYR A 63 11.95 -6.84 -6.94
CA TYR A 63 11.27 -8.12 -7.00
C TYR A 63 10.27 -8.19 -5.86
N MET A 64 9.10 -8.71 -6.16
CA MET A 64 8.04 -8.95 -5.20
C MET A 64 7.63 -10.42 -5.25
N VAL A 65 7.68 -11.07 -4.10
CA VAL A 65 7.11 -12.40 -3.89
C VAL A 65 5.89 -12.29 -2.99
N GLY A 66 4.91 -13.15 -3.21
CA GLY A 66 3.70 -13.17 -2.40
C GLY A 66 2.83 -14.36 -2.70
N GLU A 67 1.86 -14.59 -1.83
CA GLU A 67 0.93 -15.71 -1.96
C GLU A 67 0.00 -15.51 -3.16
N ASP A 68 -0.16 -16.56 -3.96
CA ASP A 68 -1.15 -16.60 -5.03
C ASP A 68 -2.50 -17.11 -4.47
N LYS A 69 -3.44 -16.20 -4.24
CA LYS A 69 -4.78 -16.49 -3.70
C LYS A 69 -5.85 -16.57 -4.78
N SER A 70 -5.47 -16.68 -6.06
CA SER A 70 -6.43 -16.77 -7.17
C SER A 70 -7.40 -17.95 -7.06
N ALA A 71 -6.97 -19.06 -6.44
CA ALA A 71 -7.81 -20.24 -6.19
C ALA A 71 -8.31 -20.38 -4.75
N GLY A 72 -8.33 -19.28 -3.97
CA GLY A 72 -8.81 -19.25 -2.59
C GLY A 72 -7.71 -19.37 -1.53
N ALA A 73 -8.07 -19.88 -0.35
CA ALA A 73 -7.24 -19.80 0.85
C ALA A 73 -6.03 -20.74 0.86
N THR A 74 -6.19 -21.95 0.32
CA THR A 74 -5.14 -22.98 0.35
C THR A 74 -4.02 -22.68 -0.63
N PHE A 75 -2.80 -23.08 -0.29
CA PHE A 75 -1.59 -22.83 -1.06
C PHE A 75 -1.68 -23.34 -2.50
N THR A 76 -1.41 -22.45 -3.46
CA THR A 76 -1.26 -22.79 -4.88
C THR A 76 0.19 -22.58 -5.33
N ALA A 77 0.71 -21.38 -5.08
CA ALA A 77 2.05 -20.96 -5.38
C ALA A 77 2.43 -19.72 -4.57
N VAL A 78 3.73 -19.47 -4.47
CA VAL A 78 4.29 -18.14 -4.25
C VAL A 78 4.57 -17.54 -5.63
N ALA A 79 3.87 -16.48 -5.99
CA ALA A 79 4.10 -15.74 -7.22
C ALA A 79 5.37 -14.89 -7.13
N CYS A 80 5.99 -14.59 -8.27
CA CYS A 80 7.05 -13.59 -8.38
C CYS A 80 6.76 -12.56 -9.47
N TYR A 81 7.02 -11.30 -9.14
CA TYR A 81 6.90 -10.15 -10.04
C TYR A 81 8.18 -9.34 -10.02
N SER A 82 8.47 -8.62 -11.11
CA SER A 82 9.55 -7.64 -11.19
C SER A 82 9.05 -6.27 -11.64
N SER A 83 9.72 -5.22 -11.18
CA SER A 83 9.41 -3.83 -11.50
C SER A 83 10.68 -2.96 -11.36
N THR A 84 10.78 -1.88 -12.14
CA THR A 84 11.83 -0.85 -11.95
C THR A 84 11.31 0.39 -11.23
N ASP A 85 10.00 0.53 -11.11
CA ASP A 85 9.32 1.77 -10.70
C ASP A 85 8.36 1.57 -9.50
N LEU A 86 8.24 0.33 -9.01
CA LEU A 86 7.33 -0.13 -7.95
C LEU A 86 5.83 -0.04 -8.27
N ALA A 87 5.44 0.58 -9.38
CA ALA A 87 4.04 0.75 -9.79
C ALA A 87 3.63 -0.26 -10.87
N THR A 88 4.54 -0.55 -11.79
CA THR A 88 4.31 -1.38 -12.97
C THR A 88 5.01 -2.71 -12.77
N TRP A 89 4.23 -3.78 -12.62
CA TRP A 89 4.74 -5.10 -12.28
C TRP A 89 4.57 -6.07 -13.44
N THR A 90 5.63 -6.80 -13.78
CA THR A 90 5.60 -7.90 -14.75
C THR A 90 5.67 -9.22 -14.01
N ARG A 91 4.70 -10.12 -14.23
CA ARG A 91 4.72 -11.48 -13.68
C ARG A 91 5.90 -12.25 -14.28
N GLN A 92 6.75 -12.81 -13.41
CA GLN A 92 7.89 -13.64 -13.82
C GLN A 92 7.55 -15.14 -13.77
N GLY A 93 6.63 -15.54 -12.89
CA GLY A 93 6.18 -16.93 -12.76
C GLY A 93 5.87 -17.29 -11.31
N ASN A 94 5.96 -18.57 -11.00
CA ASN A 94 5.85 -19.08 -9.63
C ASN A 94 7.24 -19.29 -9.06
N ALA A 95 7.58 -18.52 -8.02
CA ALA A 95 8.82 -18.71 -7.28
C ALA A 95 8.80 -20.05 -6.54
N LEU A 96 7.69 -20.40 -5.89
CA LEU A 96 7.50 -21.68 -5.21
C LEU A 96 6.16 -22.27 -5.65
N SER A 97 6.12 -23.56 -5.99
CA SER A 97 4.91 -24.22 -6.50
C SER A 97 4.47 -25.36 -5.60
N ARG A 98 3.17 -25.68 -5.62
CA ARG A 98 2.59 -26.85 -4.97
C ARG A 98 3.33 -28.14 -5.34
N GLN A 99 3.53 -29.01 -4.36
CA GLN A 99 4.07 -30.36 -4.52
C GLN A 99 2.97 -31.41 -4.38
N SER A 100 3.24 -32.66 -4.76
CA SER A 100 2.26 -33.75 -4.66
C SER A 100 1.98 -34.18 -3.21
N SER A 101 2.90 -33.91 -2.29
CA SER A 101 2.82 -34.32 -0.88
C SER A 101 3.63 -33.37 0.03
N GLY A 102 3.49 -33.52 1.34
CA GLY A 102 4.26 -32.76 2.33
C GLY A 102 3.75 -31.34 2.57
N ASP A 103 4.64 -30.48 3.07
CA ASP A 103 4.33 -29.12 3.52
C ASP A 103 3.72 -28.23 2.44
N LEU A 104 4.00 -28.53 1.17
CA LEU A 104 3.54 -27.79 -0.01
C LEU A 104 2.44 -28.51 -0.79
N ALA A 105 1.79 -29.54 -0.21
CA ALA A 105 0.71 -30.28 -0.84
C ALA A 105 -0.59 -29.45 -1.02
N ALA A 106 -1.56 -30.03 -1.73
CA ALA A 106 -2.91 -29.48 -1.76
C ALA A 106 -3.53 -29.42 -0.34
N GLY A 107 -4.30 -28.37 -0.05
CA GLY A 107 -4.93 -28.16 1.25
C GLY A 107 -4.02 -27.56 2.34
N ARG A 108 -2.73 -27.35 2.04
CA ARG A 108 -1.78 -26.71 2.96
C ARG A 108 -1.94 -25.19 2.96
N ILE A 109 -1.45 -24.56 4.02
CA ILE A 109 -1.36 -23.11 4.18
C ILE A 109 0.12 -22.73 4.07
N VAL A 110 0.43 -21.77 3.20
CA VAL A 110 1.79 -21.24 3.02
C VAL A 110 1.67 -19.74 2.90
N GLU A 111 2.23 -19.02 3.87
CA GLU A 111 1.93 -17.59 4.05
C GLU A 111 3.19 -16.73 4.17
N ARG A 112 3.03 -15.43 3.89
CA ARG A 112 4.01 -14.37 4.11
C ARG A 112 5.42 -14.63 3.59
N PRO A 113 5.60 -15.08 2.33
CA PRO A 113 6.93 -15.35 1.78
C PRO A 113 7.84 -14.12 1.86
N LYS A 114 9.08 -14.32 2.32
CA LYS A 114 10.14 -13.32 2.34
C LYS A 114 11.41 -13.90 1.74
N VAL A 115 12.18 -13.09 1.01
CA VAL A 115 13.40 -13.51 0.34
C VAL A 115 14.55 -12.57 0.69
N ILE A 116 15.71 -13.15 0.99
CA ILE A 116 16.98 -12.43 1.14
C ILE A 116 18.08 -13.11 0.32
N TYR A 117 19.03 -12.33 -0.19
CA TYR A 117 20.18 -12.87 -0.92
C TYR A 117 21.36 -13.15 0.01
N ASN A 118 21.92 -14.35 -0.10
CA ASN A 118 23.15 -14.76 0.55
C ASN A 118 24.31 -14.72 -0.43
N SER A 119 25.20 -13.75 -0.25
CA SER A 119 26.38 -13.56 -1.11
C SER A 119 27.43 -14.64 -0.95
N SER A 120 27.50 -15.32 0.20
CA SER A 120 28.48 -16.39 0.43
C SER A 120 28.13 -17.70 -0.28
N THR A 121 26.83 -17.96 -0.49
CA THR A 121 26.34 -19.17 -1.17
C THR A 121 25.87 -18.89 -2.60
N GLY A 122 25.69 -17.63 -2.97
CA GLY A 122 25.10 -17.24 -4.26
C GLY A 122 23.60 -17.57 -4.37
N GLN A 123 22.92 -17.79 -3.24
CA GLN A 123 21.52 -18.22 -3.20
C GLN A 123 20.62 -17.10 -2.69
N TYR A 124 19.45 -16.98 -3.32
CA TYR A 124 18.28 -16.36 -2.74
C TYR A 124 17.61 -17.37 -1.81
N VAL A 125 17.38 -16.98 -0.57
CA VAL A 125 16.78 -17.84 0.46
C VAL A 125 15.40 -17.28 0.80
N MET A 126 14.37 -18.10 0.56
CA MET A 126 12.98 -17.82 0.88
C MET A 126 12.62 -18.47 2.21
N TRP A 127 11.97 -17.72 3.08
CA TRP A 127 11.26 -18.22 4.25
C TRP A 127 9.75 -18.01 4.09
N VAL A 128 8.95 -18.99 4.50
CA VAL A 128 7.48 -18.99 4.45
C VAL A 128 6.92 -19.57 5.74
N HIS A 129 5.76 -19.08 6.18
CA HIS A 129 4.98 -19.78 7.19
C HIS A 129 4.35 -21.02 6.55
N ILE A 130 4.39 -22.15 7.24
CA ILE A 130 3.81 -23.42 6.83
C ILE A 130 2.79 -23.86 7.86
N ASP A 131 1.59 -24.16 7.40
CA ASP A 131 0.54 -24.67 8.26
C ASP A 131 -0.45 -25.62 7.59
N ASN A 132 -1.33 -26.18 8.42
CA ASN A 132 -2.55 -26.87 8.02
C ASN A 132 -3.78 -25.99 8.30
N SER A 133 -4.97 -26.46 7.94
CA SER A 133 -6.22 -25.70 8.11
C SER A 133 -6.60 -25.39 9.56
N SER A 134 -6.02 -26.09 10.55
CA SER A 134 -6.23 -25.82 11.98
C SER A 134 -5.19 -24.87 12.57
N TYR A 135 -4.21 -24.41 11.78
CA TYR A 135 -3.08 -23.59 12.23
C TYR A 135 -2.26 -24.24 13.37
N GLY A 136 -2.24 -25.58 13.39
CA GLY A 136 -1.61 -26.38 14.44
C GLY A 136 -0.15 -26.75 14.17
N ASP A 137 0.31 -26.68 12.91
CA ASP A 137 1.71 -27.02 12.60
C ASP A 137 2.64 -25.89 13.07
N ALA A 138 2.28 -24.63 12.75
CA ALA A 138 3.00 -23.41 13.11
C ALA A 138 4.52 -23.53 12.86
N ARG A 139 4.90 -23.80 11.60
CA ARG A 139 6.28 -24.06 11.18
C ARG A 139 6.77 -22.99 10.21
N ALA A 140 8.09 -22.84 10.12
CA ALA A 140 8.73 -22.03 9.11
C ALA A 140 9.40 -22.93 8.06
N GLY A 141 9.02 -22.75 6.80
CA GLY A 141 9.57 -23.44 5.64
C GLY A 141 10.68 -22.65 4.96
N VAL A 142 11.66 -23.35 4.40
CA VAL A 142 12.81 -22.74 3.71
C VAL A 142 12.88 -23.24 2.27
N ALA A 143 13.21 -22.35 1.34
CA ALA A 143 13.51 -22.71 -0.05
C ALA A 143 14.68 -21.88 -0.58
N THR A 144 15.43 -22.40 -1.56
CA THR A 144 16.60 -21.72 -2.12
C THR A 144 16.56 -21.67 -3.64
N SER A 145 17.10 -20.61 -4.24
CA SER A 145 17.23 -20.45 -5.69
C SER A 145 18.48 -19.66 -6.07
N PRO A 146 19.19 -19.98 -7.17
CA PRO A 146 20.26 -19.13 -7.69
C PRO A 146 19.75 -17.85 -8.38
N THR A 147 18.44 -17.75 -8.63
CA THR A 147 17.79 -16.61 -9.30
C THR A 147 16.74 -15.94 -8.41
N PRO A 148 16.48 -14.62 -8.59
CA PRO A 148 15.50 -13.87 -7.80
C PRO A 148 14.07 -14.44 -7.79
N CYS A 149 13.59 -14.91 -8.95
CA CYS A 149 12.21 -15.40 -9.09
C CYS A 149 12.10 -16.92 -9.16
N GLY A 150 13.16 -17.66 -8.83
CA GLY A 150 13.11 -19.11 -8.84
C GLY A 150 13.24 -19.75 -10.22
N PRO A 151 12.77 -21.00 -10.38
CA PRO A 151 12.01 -21.75 -9.36
C PRO A 151 12.86 -22.07 -8.13
N TYR A 152 12.28 -21.91 -6.95
CA TYR A 152 12.91 -22.22 -5.67
C TYR A 152 12.80 -23.72 -5.36
N THR A 153 13.89 -24.28 -4.88
CA THR A 153 13.94 -25.66 -4.37
C THR A 153 13.58 -25.65 -2.89
N TYR A 154 12.44 -26.27 -2.54
CA TYR A 154 12.00 -26.39 -1.16
C TYR A 154 12.89 -27.34 -0.37
N ARG A 155 13.25 -26.93 0.86
CA ARG A 155 14.20 -27.63 1.75
C ARG A 155 13.51 -28.32 2.93
N GLY A 156 12.20 -28.11 3.10
CA GLY A 156 11.44 -28.55 4.27
C GLY A 156 11.11 -27.40 5.23
N SER A 157 10.42 -27.74 6.31
CA SER A 157 10.10 -26.82 7.41
C SER A 157 10.48 -27.37 8.78
N SER A 158 10.58 -26.48 9.76
CA SER A 158 10.78 -26.78 11.18
C SER A 158 10.03 -25.79 12.06
N ARG A 159 9.88 -26.13 13.35
CA ARG A 159 9.59 -25.16 14.40
C ARG A 159 10.92 -24.53 14.82
N PRO A 160 11.24 -23.28 14.43
CA PRO A 160 12.55 -22.68 14.63
C PRO A 160 12.91 -22.68 16.11
N LEU A 161 14.06 -23.29 16.45
CA LEU A 161 14.55 -23.43 17.82
C LEU A 161 13.59 -24.20 18.76
N GLY A 162 12.67 -25.00 18.20
CA GLY A 162 11.66 -25.75 18.96
C GLY A 162 10.39 -24.96 19.29
N PHE A 163 10.33 -23.69 18.90
CA PHE A 163 9.22 -22.77 19.16
C PHE A 163 8.29 -22.65 17.96
N GLU A 164 7.06 -22.18 18.19
CA GLU A 164 6.12 -21.94 17.10
C GLU A 164 6.63 -20.84 16.18
N SER A 165 6.16 -20.90 14.93
CA SER A 165 6.39 -19.87 13.93
C SER A 165 5.16 -19.73 13.05
N ARG A 166 4.45 -18.60 13.17
CA ARG A 166 3.34 -18.24 12.29
C ARG A 166 3.74 -17.07 11.42
N ASP A 167 3.19 -15.89 11.72
CA ASP A 167 3.50 -14.67 10.99
C ASP A 167 5.00 -14.40 11.01
N LEU A 168 5.57 -14.21 9.82
CA LEU A 168 7.01 -14.03 9.70
C LEU A 168 7.45 -12.89 8.77
N GLY A 169 8.68 -12.46 9.04
CA GLY A 169 9.46 -11.46 8.32
C GLY A 169 10.91 -11.91 8.19
N LEU A 170 11.69 -11.25 7.35
CA LEU A 170 13.15 -11.42 7.31
C LEU A 170 13.83 -10.07 7.42
N PHE A 171 14.99 -10.06 8.07
CA PHE A 171 15.87 -8.91 8.13
C PHE A 171 17.30 -9.34 7.86
N LYS A 172 18.02 -8.58 7.04
CA LYS A 172 19.46 -8.76 6.82
C LYS A 172 20.14 -7.47 7.25
N ASP A 173 21.04 -7.58 8.22
CA ASP A 173 21.77 -6.46 8.78
C ASP A 173 22.96 -6.06 7.88
N ASP A 174 23.54 -4.90 8.16
CA ASP A 174 24.62 -4.30 7.36
C ASP A 174 25.89 -5.18 7.34
N ASP A 175 26.12 -5.96 8.40
CA ASP A 175 27.24 -6.91 8.52
C ASP A 175 27.01 -8.22 7.74
N GLY A 176 25.84 -8.39 7.13
CA GLY A 176 25.44 -9.60 6.43
C GLY A 176 24.86 -10.69 7.32
N THR A 177 24.68 -10.47 8.62
CA THR A 177 23.93 -11.38 9.48
C THR A 177 22.44 -11.28 9.14
N ALA A 178 21.76 -12.43 9.02
CA ALA A 178 20.34 -12.47 8.73
C ALA A 178 19.53 -12.99 9.92
N TYR A 179 18.28 -12.55 9.99
CA TYR A 179 17.36 -12.82 11.08
C TYR A 179 15.98 -13.18 10.54
N LEU A 180 15.39 -14.22 11.13
CA LEU A 180 13.98 -14.54 11.02
C LEU A 180 13.23 -13.75 12.09
N LEU A 181 12.24 -12.98 11.64
CA LEU A 181 11.27 -12.35 12.52
C LEU A 181 10.07 -13.28 12.57
N THR A 182 9.66 -13.77 13.73
CA THR A 182 8.60 -14.76 13.81
C THR A 182 7.74 -14.61 15.05
N GLU A 183 6.43 -14.67 14.87
CA GLU A 183 5.46 -14.76 15.96
C GLU A 183 5.42 -16.18 16.53
N ASP A 184 5.36 -16.27 17.85
CA ASP A 184 5.00 -17.45 18.64
C ASP A 184 3.91 -17.03 19.63
N ARG A 185 2.73 -17.66 19.56
CA ARG A 185 1.56 -17.30 20.38
C ARG A 185 1.78 -17.41 21.89
N ALA A 186 2.72 -18.25 22.32
CA ALA A 186 3.03 -18.45 23.73
C ALA A 186 4.24 -17.62 24.20
N HIS A 187 5.13 -17.22 23.29
CA HIS A 187 6.41 -16.59 23.61
C HIS A 187 6.63 -15.22 22.96
N GLY A 188 5.61 -14.67 22.28
CA GLY A 188 5.64 -13.36 21.65
C GLY A 188 6.44 -13.31 20.34
N LEU A 189 6.75 -12.10 19.90
CA LEU A 189 7.49 -11.85 18.67
C LEU A 189 9.00 -12.07 18.90
N ARG A 190 9.59 -13.01 18.16
CA ARG A 190 11.00 -13.38 18.26
C ARG A 190 11.81 -12.83 17.08
N VAL A 191 13.05 -12.41 17.38
CA VAL A 191 14.08 -12.09 16.41
C VAL A 191 15.14 -13.18 16.50
N ASP A 192 15.10 -14.14 15.59
CA ASP A 192 15.97 -15.30 15.58
C ASP A 192 17.10 -15.10 14.57
N ARG A 193 18.35 -15.19 15.02
CA ARG A 193 19.52 -15.18 14.14
C ARG A 193 19.54 -16.44 13.28
N LEU A 194 19.85 -16.28 11.99
CA LEU A 194 19.99 -17.37 11.04
C LEU A 194 21.44 -17.89 10.95
N SER A 195 21.59 -19.12 10.47
CA SER A 195 22.86 -19.75 10.09
C SER A 195 23.58 -18.95 9.00
N ALA A 196 24.87 -19.21 8.79
CA ALA A 196 25.66 -18.49 7.79
C ALA A 196 25.13 -18.62 6.34
N ASP A 197 24.47 -19.74 6.03
CA ASP A 197 23.81 -19.98 4.74
C ASP A 197 22.33 -19.49 4.70
N TYR A 198 21.86 -18.90 5.80
CA TYR A 198 20.50 -18.41 6.06
C TYR A 198 19.38 -19.47 6.04
N THR A 199 19.72 -20.76 6.09
CA THR A 199 18.70 -21.83 5.95
C THR A 199 18.16 -22.39 7.26
N GLN A 200 18.68 -21.95 8.41
CA GLN A 200 18.25 -22.40 9.73
C GLN A 200 18.28 -21.27 10.75
N ALA A 201 17.31 -21.22 11.68
CA ALA A 201 17.43 -20.39 12.87
C ALA A 201 18.38 -21.06 13.88
N VAL A 202 19.33 -20.31 14.43
CA VAL A 202 20.41 -20.84 15.29
C VAL A 202 20.46 -20.26 16.69
N SER A 203 19.85 -19.10 16.94
CA SER A 203 19.76 -18.52 18.29
C SER A 203 18.73 -17.38 18.33
N THR A 204 17.96 -17.26 19.42
CA THR A 204 17.09 -16.10 19.66
C THR A 204 17.92 -14.89 20.09
N THR A 205 17.83 -13.80 19.35
CA THR A 205 18.52 -12.52 19.64
C THR A 205 17.68 -11.61 20.52
N ALA A 206 16.36 -11.58 20.31
CA ALA A 206 15.43 -10.84 21.15
C ALA A 206 14.04 -11.50 21.15
N VAL A 207 13.32 -11.27 22.25
CA VAL A 207 11.91 -11.59 22.40
C VAL A 207 11.19 -10.29 22.79
N LEU A 208 10.13 -9.96 22.08
CA LEU A 208 9.35 -8.75 22.26
C LEU A 208 7.90 -9.10 22.65
N ALA A 209 7.08 -8.06 22.83
CA ALA A 209 5.66 -8.21 23.10
C ALA A 209 4.94 -9.05 22.04
N ASP A 210 3.77 -9.57 22.42
CA ASP A 210 2.95 -10.44 21.57
C ASP A 210 2.26 -9.63 20.45
N LEU A 211 2.90 -9.61 19.28
CA LEU A 211 2.43 -9.00 18.04
C LEU A 211 2.73 -9.93 16.87
N GLU A 212 1.96 -9.76 15.79
CA GLU A 212 2.09 -10.53 14.55
C GLU A 212 2.53 -9.65 13.37
N SER A 213 2.67 -10.27 12.21
CA SER A 213 3.07 -9.65 10.95
C SER A 213 4.30 -8.72 10.99
N PRO A 214 5.47 -9.24 11.40
CA PRO A 214 6.64 -8.41 11.63
C PRO A 214 7.35 -7.97 10.35
N ALA A 215 7.81 -6.72 10.33
CA ALA A 215 8.72 -6.17 9.34
C ALA A 215 9.80 -5.32 10.01
N MET A 216 11.05 -5.36 9.51
CA MET A 216 12.14 -4.59 10.10
C MET A 216 12.94 -3.84 9.05
N VAL A 217 13.35 -2.62 9.39
CA VAL A 217 14.29 -1.79 8.64
C VAL A 217 15.27 -1.16 9.61
N LYS A 218 16.50 -0.93 9.15
CA LYS A 218 17.52 -0.17 9.89
C LYS A 218 17.75 1.16 9.22
N VAL A 219 17.69 2.24 10.00
CA VAL A 219 17.87 3.62 9.53
C VAL A 219 18.88 4.31 10.43
N ASN A 220 19.99 4.78 9.87
CA ASN A 220 21.04 5.52 10.60
C ASN A 220 21.48 4.82 11.90
N GLY A 221 21.71 3.49 11.84
CA GLY A 221 22.14 2.69 12.98
C GLY A 221 21.05 2.29 13.98
N ARG A 222 19.79 2.67 13.74
CA ARG A 222 18.63 2.30 14.58
C ARG A 222 17.74 1.30 13.86
N TYR A 223 17.39 0.21 14.54
CA TYR A 223 16.40 -0.76 14.08
C TYR A 223 14.99 -0.26 14.38
N PHE A 224 14.09 -0.43 13.43
CA PHE A 224 12.66 -0.20 13.55
C PHE A 224 11.95 -1.51 13.23
N LEU A 225 11.23 -2.05 14.21
CA LEU A 225 10.44 -3.27 14.08
C LEU A 225 8.96 -2.90 14.10
N PHE A 226 8.26 -3.12 12.99
CA PHE A 226 6.84 -2.89 12.79
C PHE A 226 6.08 -4.20 12.92
N ALA A 227 4.91 -4.19 13.55
CA ALA A 227 4.08 -5.37 13.75
C ALA A 227 2.60 -4.96 13.99
N SER A 228 1.66 -5.88 13.81
CA SER A 228 0.23 -5.70 14.11
C SER A 228 -0.18 -6.42 15.38
N HIS A 229 -1.26 -6.00 16.02
CA HIS A 229 -1.82 -6.73 17.16
C HIS A 229 -2.57 -8.00 16.72
N LEU A 230 -2.69 -8.98 17.62
CA LEU A 230 -3.37 -10.26 17.37
C LEU A 230 -4.90 -10.12 17.40
N THR A 231 -5.51 -9.70 16.28
CA THR A 231 -6.98 -9.51 16.19
C THR A 231 -7.64 -10.34 15.10
N GLY A 232 -6.93 -11.38 14.62
CA GLY A 232 -7.41 -12.26 13.55
C GLY A 232 -7.65 -11.47 12.27
N TRP A 233 -8.86 -11.55 11.72
CA TRP A 233 -9.23 -10.83 10.49
C TRP A 233 -9.51 -9.34 10.68
N SER A 234 -9.77 -8.89 11.91
CA SER A 234 -10.04 -7.47 12.16
C SER A 234 -8.75 -6.67 12.02
N THR A 235 -8.78 -5.58 11.27
CA THR A 235 -7.66 -4.63 11.23
C THR A 235 -7.52 -3.89 12.56
N ASN A 236 -6.30 -3.50 12.90
CA ASN A 236 -5.96 -2.82 14.14
C ASN A 236 -4.91 -1.73 13.91
N ASP A 237 -4.65 -0.91 14.92
CA ASP A 237 -3.59 0.10 14.85
C ASP A 237 -2.23 -0.59 15.04
N ASN A 238 -1.58 -0.90 13.92
CA ASN A 238 -0.24 -1.49 13.93
C ASN A 238 0.76 -0.56 14.62
N ALA A 239 1.76 -1.15 15.23
CA ALA A 239 2.73 -0.47 16.05
C ALA A 239 4.17 -0.73 15.60
N TYR A 240 5.10 0.07 16.10
CA TYR A 240 6.53 -0.15 15.94
C TYR A 240 7.29 0.06 17.25
N ALA A 241 8.43 -0.61 17.36
CA ALA A 241 9.43 -0.41 18.41
C ALA A 241 10.80 -0.11 17.78
N THR A 242 11.70 0.52 18.54
CA THR A 242 13.06 0.82 18.08
C THR A 242 14.13 0.38 19.06
N ALA A 243 15.32 0.07 18.54
CA ALA A 243 16.51 -0.21 19.32
C ALA A 243 17.78 0.22 18.56
N THR A 244 18.89 0.44 19.25
CA THR A 244 20.21 0.63 18.64
C THR A 244 21.03 -0.67 18.59
N SER A 245 20.53 -1.74 19.20
CA SER A 245 21.04 -3.10 19.12
C SER A 245 19.86 -4.07 18.97
N LEU A 246 20.00 -5.11 18.14
CA LEU A 246 18.95 -6.12 17.97
C LEU A 246 18.64 -6.87 19.27
N SER A 247 19.63 -7.03 20.16
CA SER A 247 19.44 -7.61 21.50
C SER A 247 18.71 -6.68 22.48
N GLY A 248 18.38 -5.46 22.05
CA GLY A 248 17.78 -4.42 22.87
C GLY A 248 18.78 -3.56 23.64
N PRO A 249 18.30 -2.73 24.58
CA PRO A 249 16.89 -2.60 24.95
C PRO A 249 16.04 -2.04 23.80
N TRP A 250 14.85 -2.62 23.62
CA TRP A 250 13.83 -2.12 22.69
C TRP A 250 12.93 -1.12 23.41
N SER A 251 12.47 -0.09 22.68
CA SER A 251 11.40 0.77 23.17
C SER A 251 10.08 0.01 23.30
N GLY A 252 9.12 0.57 24.02
CA GLY A 252 7.73 0.12 23.91
C GLY A 252 7.20 0.29 22.48
N PHE A 253 6.21 -0.53 22.12
CA PHE A 253 5.49 -0.40 20.86
C PHE A 253 4.59 0.84 20.89
N THR A 254 4.61 1.61 19.81
CA THR A 254 3.73 2.77 19.61
C THR A 254 3.19 2.79 18.18
N THR A 255 2.01 3.36 17.98
CA THR A 255 1.34 3.42 16.67
C THR A 255 2.08 4.37 15.71
N PHE A 256 2.16 4.00 14.43
CA PHE A 256 2.76 4.83 13.37
C PHE A 256 1.75 5.35 12.33
N ALA A 257 0.46 5.10 12.52
CA ALA A 257 -0.63 5.68 11.74
C ALA A 257 -1.55 6.48 12.69
N PRO A 258 -2.47 7.33 12.20
CA PRO A 258 -3.43 8.02 13.05
C PRO A 258 -4.20 7.01 13.92
N ASN A 259 -4.30 7.30 15.22
CA ASN A 259 -4.98 6.41 16.16
C ASN A 259 -6.43 6.16 15.75
N GLY A 260 -6.87 4.91 15.78
CA GLY A 260 -8.19 4.47 15.33
C GLY A 260 -8.32 4.28 13.82
N SER A 261 -7.30 4.59 13.03
CA SER A 261 -7.32 4.37 11.57
C SER A 261 -7.21 2.89 11.19
N ARG A 262 -6.84 2.04 12.13
CA ARG A 262 -6.55 0.62 11.93
C ARG A 262 -5.50 0.40 10.84
N THR A 263 -4.48 1.27 10.88
CA THR A 263 -3.45 1.40 9.85
C THR A 263 -4.08 1.48 8.45
N PHE A 264 -5.07 2.35 8.33
CA PHE A 264 -5.87 2.55 7.11
C PHE A 264 -6.53 1.28 6.58
N ASP A 265 -7.15 0.53 7.49
CA ASP A 265 -7.76 -0.77 7.22
C ASP A 265 -6.77 -1.73 6.53
N SER A 266 -5.56 -1.88 7.08
CA SER A 266 -4.55 -2.80 6.53
C SER A 266 -3.61 -3.37 7.59
N GLN A 267 -2.98 -4.50 7.27
CA GLN A 267 -2.02 -5.18 8.12
C GLN A 267 -0.62 -5.09 7.49
N THR A 268 0.40 -4.73 8.29
CA THR A 268 1.80 -4.67 7.85
C THR A 268 2.20 -5.97 7.16
N SER A 269 3.06 -5.93 6.14
CA SER A 269 3.73 -7.11 5.59
C SER A 269 5.23 -6.86 5.37
N SER A 270 5.60 -5.65 4.94
CA SER A 270 7.00 -5.27 4.73
C SER A 270 7.17 -3.75 4.85
N VAL A 271 8.41 -3.31 5.03
CA VAL A 271 8.81 -1.91 4.87
C VAL A 271 9.99 -1.87 3.90
N VAL A 272 9.86 -1.11 2.82
CA VAL A 272 10.80 -1.14 1.70
C VAL A 272 11.53 0.20 1.60
N PRO A 273 12.86 0.26 1.79
CA PRO A 273 13.64 1.45 1.49
C PRO A 273 13.82 1.63 -0.02
N VAL A 274 13.51 2.83 -0.51
CA VAL A 274 13.65 3.26 -1.90
C VAL A 274 14.65 4.40 -1.94
N SER A 275 15.93 4.02 -2.01
CA SER A 275 17.05 4.95 -2.07
C SER A 275 17.36 5.34 -3.51
N GLY A 276 17.54 6.64 -3.75
CA GLY A 276 17.95 7.19 -5.04
C GLY A 276 18.88 8.39 -4.86
N SER A 277 19.07 9.15 -5.94
CA SER A 277 20.09 10.21 -5.99
C SER A 277 19.82 11.40 -5.07
N SER A 278 18.58 11.61 -4.62
CA SER A 278 18.18 12.76 -3.80
C SER A 278 17.76 12.39 -2.37
N GLY A 279 17.49 11.12 -2.08
CA GLY A 279 17.08 10.70 -0.76
C GLY A 279 16.64 9.24 -0.69
N THR A 280 16.02 8.88 0.43
CA THR A 280 15.39 7.58 0.63
C THR A 280 13.96 7.77 1.08
N THR A 281 13.03 7.19 0.34
CA THR A 281 11.64 7.03 0.75
C THR A 281 11.48 5.64 1.37
N TYR A 282 10.86 5.53 2.54
CA TYR A 282 10.44 4.23 3.06
C TYR A 282 8.99 4.00 2.66
N VAL A 283 8.68 2.80 2.16
CA VAL A 283 7.32 2.44 1.74
C VAL A 283 6.78 1.40 2.70
N TYR A 284 5.71 1.76 3.42
CA TYR A 284 4.88 0.79 4.13
C TYR A 284 4.18 -0.09 3.09
N VAL A 285 4.29 -1.39 3.26
CA VAL A 285 3.61 -2.40 2.43
C VAL A 285 2.70 -3.21 3.34
N GLY A 286 1.40 -3.07 3.14
CA GLY A 286 0.38 -3.81 3.87
C GLY A 286 -0.67 -4.44 2.97
N ASP A 287 -1.44 -5.35 3.57
CA ASP A 287 -2.57 -6.04 2.95
C ASP A 287 -3.89 -5.64 3.63
N ARG A 288 -4.89 -5.30 2.83
CA ARG A 288 -6.30 -5.20 3.24
C ARG A 288 -6.97 -6.52 2.93
N TRP A 289 -6.97 -7.40 3.92
CA TRP A 289 -7.51 -8.74 3.81
C TRP A 289 -9.04 -8.74 3.67
N ASN A 290 -9.56 -9.51 2.71
CA ASN A 290 -10.97 -9.89 2.68
C ASN A 290 -11.11 -11.38 3.06
N PRO A 291 -11.56 -11.70 4.29
CA PRO A 291 -11.66 -13.09 4.75
C PRO A 291 -12.64 -13.94 3.95
N ASN A 292 -13.66 -13.33 3.35
CA ASN A 292 -14.69 -14.03 2.58
C ASN A 292 -14.23 -14.33 1.14
N ASP A 293 -13.24 -13.59 0.66
CA ASP A 293 -12.66 -13.79 -0.67
C ASP A 293 -11.22 -13.28 -0.69
N LEU A 294 -10.27 -14.14 -0.32
CA LEU A 294 -8.86 -13.76 -0.25
C LEU A 294 -8.27 -13.35 -1.59
N ASN A 295 -8.83 -13.85 -2.69
CA ASN A 295 -8.47 -13.39 -4.03
C ASN A 295 -8.67 -11.88 -4.09
N SER A 296 -9.82 -11.37 -3.60
CA SER A 296 -10.24 -9.95 -3.58
C SER A 296 -9.41 -8.99 -2.71
N SER A 297 -8.58 -9.48 -1.80
CA SER A 297 -7.74 -8.63 -0.92
C SER A 297 -6.92 -7.61 -1.72
N THR A 298 -6.72 -6.40 -1.18
CA THR A 298 -6.02 -5.32 -1.88
C THR A 298 -4.76 -4.87 -1.14
N PRO A 299 -3.69 -4.48 -1.86
CA PRO A 299 -2.49 -3.95 -1.23
C PRO A 299 -2.68 -2.49 -0.81
N VAL A 300 -2.17 -2.11 0.36
CA VAL A 300 -2.14 -0.73 0.85
C VAL A 300 -0.67 -0.32 1.00
N TRP A 301 -0.17 0.43 0.01
CA TRP A 301 1.22 0.87 -0.03
C TRP A 301 1.30 2.38 0.18
N LEU A 302 1.95 2.82 1.25
CA LEU A 302 1.94 4.24 1.64
C LEU A 302 3.36 4.73 1.95
N PRO A 303 3.64 6.02 1.71
CA PRO A 303 4.91 6.61 2.12
C PRO A 303 4.99 6.64 3.65
N LEU A 304 6.09 6.10 4.17
CA LEU A 304 6.42 6.06 5.60
C LEU A 304 7.55 7.05 5.86
N THR A 305 7.33 7.98 6.77
CA THR A 305 8.36 8.91 7.22
C THR A 305 9.11 8.28 8.39
N ILE A 306 10.43 8.17 8.27
CA ILE A 306 11.30 7.79 9.39
C ILE A 306 12.28 8.92 9.65
N SER A 307 12.26 9.47 10.87
CA SER A 307 13.15 10.56 11.30
C SER A 307 13.53 10.39 12.76
N GLY A 308 14.82 10.40 13.06
CA GLY A 308 15.32 10.14 14.41
C GLY A 308 14.94 8.74 14.90
N SER A 309 14.12 8.68 15.96
CA SER A 309 13.53 7.44 16.50
C SER A 309 12.05 7.28 16.15
N THR A 310 11.52 8.10 15.26
CA THR A 310 10.09 8.19 14.99
C THR A 310 9.76 7.65 13.61
N ALA A 311 8.72 6.82 13.52
CA ALA A 311 8.13 6.37 12.27
C ALA A 311 6.67 6.83 12.21
N SER A 312 6.24 7.38 11.07
CA SER A 312 4.85 7.85 10.91
C SER A 312 4.36 7.84 9.46
N MET A 313 3.08 7.53 9.31
CA MET A 313 2.24 7.81 8.15
C MET A 313 1.21 8.84 8.60
N SER A 314 1.22 10.02 7.99
CA SER A 314 0.37 11.14 8.40
C SER A 314 -1.08 11.02 7.92
N ALA A 315 -1.28 10.41 6.74
CA ALA A 315 -2.59 10.30 6.10
C ALA A 315 -2.64 9.12 5.13
N PHE A 316 -3.86 8.74 4.76
CA PHE A 316 -4.09 7.89 3.59
C PHE A 316 -4.02 8.74 2.32
N TYR A 317 -3.35 8.22 1.29
CA TYR A 317 -3.29 8.84 -0.03
C TYR A 317 -4.02 7.95 -1.03
N ASP A 318 -5.11 8.46 -1.63
CA ASP A 318 -5.82 7.76 -2.72
C ASP A 318 -4.89 7.46 -3.92
N SER A 319 -3.93 8.34 -4.14
CA SER A 319 -2.77 8.09 -5.00
C SER A 319 -1.60 8.95 -4.58
N TRP A 320 -0.39 8.48 -4.91
CA TRP A 320 0.86 9.20 -4.70
C TRP A 320 1.89 8.73 -5.70
N THR A 321 2.92 9.53 -5.95
CA THR A 321 3.98 9.20 -6.90
C THR A 321 5.27 8.87 -6.18
N ILE A 322 5.99 7.87 -6.68
CA ILE A 322 7.35 7.54 -6.26
C ILE A 322 8.30 7.60 -7.46
N ASP A 323 9.44 8.24 -7.25
CA ASP A 323 10.53 8.24 -8.21
C ASP A 323 11.66 7.37 -7.64
N THR A 324 11.83 6.18 -8.23
CA THR A 324 12.84 5.22 -7.78
C THR A 324 14.26 5.63 -8.13
N ALA A 325 14.46 6.56 -9.07
CA ALA A 325 15.77 7.08 -9.45
C ALA A 325 16.25 8.14 -8.46
N THR A 326 15.36 9.04 -8.03
CA THR A 326 15.69 10.07 -7.02
C THR A 326 15.47 9.59 -5.59
N GLY A 327 14.69 8.53 -5.38
CA GLY A 327 14.33 8.02 -4.06
C GLY A 327 13.35 8.94 -3.33
N THR A 328 12.62 9.77 -4.07
CA THR A 328 11.68 10.74 -3.54
C THR A 328 10.25 10.33 -3.85
N TRP A 329 9.32 10.87 -3.08
CA TRP A 329 7.90 10.70 -3.31
C TRP A 329 7.20 12.05 -3.24
N ALA A 330 6.02 12.11 -3.84
CA ALA A 330 5.09 13.21 -3.66
C ALA A 330 3.70 12.65 -3.47
N ALA A 331 2.92 13.25 -2.57
CA ALA A 331 1.48 13.08 -2.62
C ALA A 331 1.04 13.42 -4.04
N ALA A 332 0.09 12.68 -4.61
CA ALA A 332 -0.45 13.08 -5.89
C ALA A 332 -0.92 14.53 -5.72
N GLN A 333 -0.32 15.46 -6.48
CA GLN A 333 -0.95 16.76 -6.63
C GLN A 333 -2.33 16.42 -7.14
N THR A 334 -3.38 16.71 -6.37
CA THR A 334 -4.73 16.64 -6.89
C THR A 334 -4.67 17.47 -8.17
N PRO A 335 -4.77 16.87 -9.38
CA PRO A 335 -5.24 17.68 -10.50
C PRO A 335 -6.50 18.34 -9.95
N PRO A 336 -6.74 19.66 -10.13
CA PRO A 336 -7.92 20.31 -9.56
C PRO A 336 -9.09 19.37 -9.75
N GLN A 337 -9.54 18.74 -8.66
CA GLN A 337 -10.38 17.55 -8.75
C GLN A 337 -11.60 18.08 -9.50
N GLN A 338 -11.91 17.54 -10.69
CA GLN A 338 -12.96 18.13 -11.51
C GLN A 338 -14.21 18.20 -10.64
N SER A 339 -14.46 19.40 -10.13
CA SER A 339 -15.48 19.60 -9.13
C SER A 339 -16.76 19.67 -9.90
N PHE A 340 -17.72 18.85 -9.50
CA PHE A 340 -19.05 18.83 -10.07
C PHE A 340 -20.01 19.41 -9.05
N THR A 341 -21.18 19.76 -9.54
CA THR A 341 -22.35 20.10 -8.75
C THR A 341 -23.28 18.89 -8.69
N LEU A 342 -23.95 18.68 -7.57
CA LEU A 342 -25.02 17.67 -7.45
C LEU A 342 -26.36 18.39 -7.49
N VAL A 343 -27.07 18.28 -8.60
CA VAL A 343 -28.35 18.96 -8.82
C VAL A 343 -29.50 17.98 -8.55
N GLY A 344 -30.34 18.29 -7.57
CA GLY A 344 -31.51 17.50 -7.23
C GLY A 344 -32.50 17.47 -8.39
N ALA A 345 -32.87 16.27 -8.84
CA ALA A 345 -33.69 16.10 -10.05
C ALA A 345 -35.10 16.69 -9.90
N GLN A 346 -35.65 16.70 -8.68
CA GLN A 346 -36.98 17.26 -8.42
C GLN A 346 -36.99 18.79 -8.37
N SER A 347 -35.99 19.40 -7.74
CA SER A 347 -35.97 20.84 -7.46
C SER A 347 -35.16 21.65 -8.47
N GLY A 348 -34.26 21.02 -9.22
CA GLY A 348 -33.26 21.70 -10.04
C GLY A 348 -32.21 22.47 -9.23
N ARG A 349 -32.15 22.25 -7.90
CA ARG A 349 -31.28 22.96 -6.96
C ARG A 349 -30.06 22.13 -6.59
N CYS A 350 -28.99 22.81 -6.24
CA CYS A 350 -27.72 22.19 -5.90
C CYS A 350 -27.70 21.71 -4.45
N LEU A 351 -27.01 20.59 -4.21
CA LEU A 351 -26.59 20.14 -2.88
C LEU A 351 -25.62 21.19 -2.32
N ASP A 352 -26.01 21.81 -1.22
CA ASP A 352 -25.42 23.05 -0.72
C ASP A 352 -25.11 22.95 0.78
N VAL A 353 -23.93 23.44 1.17
CA VAL A 353 -23.61 23.64 2.59
C VAL A 353 -24.30 24.92 3.08
N ALA A 354 -25.16 24.78 4.08
CA ALA A 354 -25.98 25.88 4.58
C ALA A 354 -25.13 27.11 4.96
N GLY A 355 -25.47 28.26 4.37
CA GLY A 355 -24.76 29.53 4.57
C GLY A 355 -23.34 29.58 3.98
N GLY A 356 -22.91 28.56 3.22
CA GLY A 356 -21.55 28.46 2.69
C GLY A 356 -20.47 28.34 3.78
N ALA A 357 -20.84 27.95 5.00
CA ALA A 357 -19.94 27.93 6.14
C ALA A 357 -19.09 26.64 6.18
N ALA A 358 -17.77 26.76 6.00
CA ALA A 358 -16.82 25.64 6.05
C ALA A 358 -16.47 25.17 7.47
N ASN A 359 -17.43 25.20 8.39
CA ASN A 359 -17.28 24.76 9.78
C ASN A 359 -17.77 23.31 9.95
N ASN A 360 -17.15 22.57 10.86
CA ASN A 360 -17.66 21.26 11.25
C ASN A 360 -19.05 21.41 11.86
N GLY A 361 -20.00 20.59 11.42
CA GLY A 361 -21.39 20.65 11.87
C GLY A 361 -22.30 21.52 11.02
N SER A 362 -21.79 22.22 10.00
CA SER A 362 -22.65 22.89 9.01
C SER A 362 -23.52 21.85 8.30
N THR A 363 -24.84 22.09 8.25
CA THR A 363 -25.79 21.16 7.66
C THR A 363 -25.87 21.27 6.14
N ILE A 364 -26.31 20.20 5.48
CA ILE A 364 -26.63 20.22 4.05
C ILE A 364 -28.08 20.62 3.79
N GLN A 365 -28.27 21.41 2.75
CA GLN A 365 -29.56 21.83 2.21
C GLN A 365 -29.56 21.71 0.69
N ILE A 366 -30.72 21.95 0.07
CA ILE A 366 -30.78 22.33 -1.34
C ILE A 366 -30.88 23.86 -1.46
N TYR A 367 -30.15 24.42 -2.41
CA TYR A 367 -30.18 25.85 -2.72
C TYR A 367 -29.98 26.08 -4.22
N ASP A 368 -30.46 27.20 -4.73
CA ASP A 368 -30.23 27.60 -6.12
C ASP A 368 -28.72 27.55 -6.43
N CYS A 369 -28.39 27.00 -7.60
CA CYS A 369 -27.01 26.81 -8.01
C CYS A 369 -26.34 28.17 -8.25
N ASN A 370 -25.42 28.54 -7.37
CA ASN A 370 -24.74 29.84 -7.33
C ASN A 370 -23.22 29.74 -7.55
N GLY A 371 -22.69 28.52 -7.71
CA GLY A 371 -21.26 28.27 -7.97
C GLY A 371 -20.35 28.49 -6.75
N GLY A 372 -20.94 28.69 -5.58
CA GLY A 372 -20.23 28.82 -4.30
C GLY A 372 -19.43 27.57 -3.95
N ALA A 373 -18.38 27.74 -3.14
CA ALA A 373 -17.49 26.64 -2.77
C ALA A 373 -18.21 25.48 -2.05
N GLY A 374 -19.28 25.79 -1.29
CA GLY A 374 -20.13 24.80 -0.63
C GLY A 374 -21.07 24.00 -1.56
N GLN A 375 -21.11 24.33 -2.85
CA GLN A 375 -21.86 23.57 -3.88
C GLN A 375 -20.95 22.75 -4.80
N LYS A 376 -19.63 22.92 -4.65
CA LYS A 376 -18.63 22.23 -5.45
C LYS A 376 -18.20 20.97 -4.72
N TRP A 377 -18.49 19.83 -5.34
CA TRP A 377 -18.23 18.52 -4.79
C TRP A 377 -17.23 17.77 -5.64
N SER A 378 -16.51 16.88 -5.00
CA SER A 378 -15.56 16.01 -5.66
C SER A 378 -15.62 14.62 -5.04
N LEU A 379 -15.51 13.57 -5.85
CA LEU A 379 -15.59 12.18 -5.37
C LEU A 379 -14.19 11.56 -5.37
N THR A 380 -13.75 11.03 -4.22
CA THR A 380 -12.50 10.26 -4.09
C THR A 380 -12.70 8.80 -4.49
N SER A 381 -11.59 8.08 -4.73
CA SER A 381 -11.63 6.61 -4.93
C SER A 381 -12.12 5.85 -3.70
N SER A 382 -11.92 6.40 -2.50
CA SER A 382 -12.43 5.86 -1.24
C SER A 382 -13.93 6.12 -1.03
N GLY A 383 -14.59 6.86 -1.93
CA GLY A 383 -16.02 7.15 -1.88
C GLY A 383 -16.39 8.39 -1.08
N GLU A 384 -15.43 9.25 -0.71
CA GLU A 384 -15.73 10.50 0.00
C GLU A 384 -16.20 11.57 -0.98
N LEU A 385 -17.31 12.24 -0.65
CA LEU A 385 -17.74 13.46 -1.33
C LEU A 385 -17.16 14.66 -0.58
N ARG A 386 -16.16 15.32 -1.19
CA ARG A 386 -15.46 16.45 -0.58
C ARG A 386 -15.91 17.79 -1.14
N THR A 387 -15.91 18.83 -0.31
CA THR A 387 -16.26 20.22 -0.65
C THR A 387 -15.21 21.20 -0.12
N PHE A 388 -15.34 22.50 -0.41
CA PHE A 388 -14.37 23.55 -0.07
C PHE A 388 -12.93 23.20 -0.46
N GLY A 389 -12.74 22.79 -1.72
CA GLY A 389 -11.41 22.43 -2.25
C GLY A 389 -10.84 21.14 -1.67
N GLY A 390 -11.69 20.25 -1.13
CA GLY A 390 -11.27 18.95 -0.62
C GLY A 390 -11.00 18.91 0.89
N THR A 391 -11.24 20.01 1.60
CA THR A 391 -10.93 20.15 3.04
C THR A 391 -12.02 19.60 3.95
N LYS A 392 -13.24 19.45 3.44
CA LYS A 392 -14.41 18.98 4.19
C LYS A 392 -15.08 17.83 3.46
N CYS A 393 -15.63 16.88 4.21
CA CYS A 393 -16.31 15.70 3.70
C CYS A 393 -17.81 15.76 4.03
N LEU A 394 -18.66 15.29 3.11
CA LEU A 394 -20.07 15.02 3.35
C LEU A 394 -20.18 13.92 4.42
N ASP A 395 -20.87 14.23 5.51
CA ASP A 395 -20.83 13.46 6.74
C ASP A 395 -22.25 13.22 7.27
N VAL A 396 -22.52 11.99 7.69
CA VAL A 396 -23.70 11.67 8.49
C VAL A 396 -23.35 11.82 9.97
N PHE A 397 -23.96 12.81 10.62
CA PHE A 397 -23.58 13.18 11.99
C PHE A 397 -23.77 12.03 12.98
N ASP A 398 -22.84 11.96 13.93
CA ASP A 398 -22.76 10.93 14.97
C ASP A 398 -22.78 9.50 14.42
N GLN A 399 -22.38 9.30 13.15
CA GLN A 399 -22.40 8.01 12.46
C GLN A 399 -23.77 7.31 12.46
N ARG A 400 -24.86 8.09 12.48
CA ARG A 400 -26.23 7.54 12.55
C ARG A 400 -26.57 6.75 11.29
N THR A 401 -27.30 5.65 11.47
CA THR A 401 -27.68 4.73 10.38
C THR A 401 -29.18 4.63 10.15
N THR A 402 -29.99 5.46 10.81
CA THR A 402 -31.45 5.45 10.73
C THR A 402 -31.99 6.48 9.73
N ALA A 403 -33.18 6.22 9.17
CA ALA A 403 -33.88 7.19 8.34
C ALA A 403 -34.19 8.47 9.13
N GLY A 404 -34.02 9.62 8.48
CA GLY A 404 -34.10 10.96 9.08
C GLY A 404 -32.78 11.44 9.69
N ALA A 405 -31.69 10.66 9.62
CA ALA A 405 -30.40 11.09 10.14
C ALA A 405 -29.91 12.36 9.42
N PRO A 406 -29.46 13.39 10.17
CA PRO A 406 -28.99 14.64 9.60
C PRO A 406 -27.66 14.45 8.87
N VAL A 407 -27.53 15.13 7.74
CA VAL A 407 -26.31 15.15 6.92
C VAL A 407 -25.72 16.56 6.94
N GLY A 408 -24.40 16.64 7.05
CA GLY A 408 -23.66 17.89 7.10
C GLY A 408 -22.26 17.73 6.52
N ILE A 409 -21.37 18.59 6.96
CA ILE A 409 -19.94 18.46 6.69
C ILE A 409 -19.12 18.34 7.97
N TRP A 410 -18.02 17.62 7.86
CA TRP A 410 -17.01 17.51 8.90
C TRP A 410 -15.60 17.45 8.28
N ASP A 411 -14.57 17.55 9.11
CA ASP A 411 -13.22 17.21 8.69
C ASP A 411 -13.19 15.77 8.18
N CYS A 412 -12.50 15.57 7.05
CA CYS A 412 -12.32 14.26 6.45
C CYS A 412 -11.49 13.37 7.37
N ASN A 413 -12.09 12.26 7.84
CA ASN A 413 -11.48 11.36 8.81
C ASN A 413 -11.44 9.90 8.35
N GLY A 414 -11.89 9.61 7.13
CA GLY A 414 -11.90 8.27 6.54
C GLY A 414 -12.98 7.33 7.10
N GLY A 415 -13.84 7.81 8.00
CA GLY A 415 -14.92 7.06 8.63
C GLY A 415 -15.98 6.59 7.64
N ALA A 416 -16.65 5.48 7.95
CA ALA A 416 -17.67 4.90 7.07
C ALA A 416 -18.88 5.83 6.85
N ASN A 417 -19.19 6.71 7.81
CA ASN A 417 -20.24 7.72 7.72
C ASN A 417 -19.93 8.86 6.72
N GLN A 418 -18.69 8.93 6.21
CA GLN A 418 -18.25 9.87 5.19
C GLN A 418 -18.07 9.23 3.80
N ARG A 419 -18.37 7.93 3.68
CA ARG A 419 -18.23 7.19 2.43
C ARG A 419 -19.59 7.03 1.76
N TRP A 420 -19.61 7.28 0.45
CA TRP A 420 -20.80 7.35 -0.37
C TRP A 420 -20.61 6.56 -1.66
N THR A 421 -21.61 5.75 -2.02
CA THR A 421 -21.73 5.18 -3.35
C THR A 421 -22.56 6.11 -4.20
N VAL A 422 -21.96 6.71 -5.22
CA VAL A 422 -22.68 7.58 -6.16
C VAL A 422 -22.91 6.83 -7.45
N ASN A 423 -24.14 6.39 -7.67
CA ASN A 423 -24.52 5.54 -8.79
C ASN A 423 -24.73 6.37 -10.06
N SER A 424 -24.47 5.76 -11.22
CA SER A 424 -24.76 6.35 -12.54
C SER A 424 -26.25 6.67 -12.75
N ALA A 425 -27.13 5.96 -12.04
CA ALA A 425 -28.56 6.23 -11.99
C ALA A 425 -28.94 7.49 -11.17
N GLY A 426 -27.97 8.22 -10.62
CA GLY A 426 -28.16 9.48 -9.90
C GLY A 426 -28.52 9.34 -8.42
N THR A 427 -28.42 8.16 -7.82
CA THR A 427 -28.61 8.01 -6.37
C THR A 427 -27.28 8.15 -5.63
N VAL A 428 -27.26 8.84 -4.50
CA VAL A 428 -26.11 8.91 -3.58
C VAL A 428 -26.47 8.12 -2.32
N VAL A 429 -25.74 7.04 -2.04
CA VAL A 429 -26.06 6.08 -0.97
C VAL A 429 -24.95 6.08 0.08
N GLY A 430 -25.29 6.26 1.35
CA GLY A 430 -24.33 6.17 2.44
C GLY A 430 -23.81 4.73 2.58
N VAL A 431 -22.50 4.54 2.52
CA VAL A 431 -21.89 3.19 2.57
C VAL A 431 -22.16 2.50 3.90
N GLN A 432 -22.15 3.25 5.01
CA GLN A 432 -22.39 2.68 6.34
C GLN A 432 -23.85 2.25 6.57
N SER A 433 -24.80 3.06 6.11
CA SER A 433 -26.23 2.86 6.42
C SER A 433 -27.00 2.12 5.32
N GLY A 434 -26.51 2.16 4.07
CA GLY A 434 -27.26 1.72 2.90
C GLY A 434 -28.44 2.65 2.53
N LEU A 435 -28.57 3.81 3.19
CA LEU A 435 -29.65 4.78 2.97
C LEU A 435 -29.27 5.84 1.94
N CYS A 436 -30.28 6.43 1.30
CA CYS A 436 -30.11 7.41 0.24
C CYS A 436 -30.04 8.85 0.78
N LEU A 437 -29.24 9.68 0.13
CA LEU A 437 -29.24 11.14 0.32
C LEU A 437 -30.56 11.71 -0.22
N ASP A 438 -31.34 12.28 0.68
CA ASP A 438 -32.77 12.56 0.50
C ASP A 438 -33.09 14.02 0.83
N VAL A 439 -33.77 14.71 -0.08
CA VAL A 439 -34.35 16.03 0.22
C VAL A 439 -35.60 15.85 1.08
N ASN A 440 -35.55 16.38 2.31
CA ASN A 440 -36.56 16.09 3.33
C ASN A 440 -37.97 16.50 2.89
N GLY A 441 -38.91 15.56 2.97
CA GLY A 441 -40.32 15.79 2.70
C GLY A 441 -40.65 16.09 1.24
N ASN A 442 -39.76 15.74 0.29
CA ASN A 442 -39.92 16.03 -1.14
C ASN A 442 -40.10 17.53 -1.45
N GLN A 443 -39.64 18.40 -0.55
CA GLN A 443 -39.77 19.84 -0.68
C GLN A 443 -38.78 20.37 -1.71
N THR A 444 -39.12 21.47 -2.37
CA THR A 444 -38.30 22.03 -3.45
C THR A 444 -37.72 23.41 -3.13
N ALA A 445 -38.12 24.03 -2.01
CA ALA A 445 -37.68 25.39 -1.67
C ALA A 445 -36.19 25.46 -1.26
N ASN A 446 -35.57 26.61 -1.51
CA ASN A 446 -34.24 26.93 -0.97
C ASN A 446 -34.21 26.75 0.56
N GLY A 447 -33.13 26.18 1.07
CA GLY A 447 -32.95 25.94 2.49
C GLY A 447 -33.60 24.66 3.01
N THR A 448 -34.26 23.89 2.14
CA THR A 448 -34.77 22.57 2.52
C THR A 448 -33.60 21.65 2.88
N LYS A 449 -33.65 21.06 4.07
CA LYS A 449 -32.60 20.17 4.59
C LYS A 449 -32.50 18.87 3.80
N VAL A 450 -31.29 18.35 3.73
CA VAL A 450 -30.99 17.01 3.19
C VAL A 450 -30.66 16.08 4.35
N GLN A 451 -31.11 14.83 4.26
CA GLN A 451 -31.00 13.80 5.29
C GLN A 451 -30.69 12.43 4.66
N LEU A 452 -30.49 11.42 5.50
CA LEU A 452 -30.61 10.03 5.06
C LEU A 452 -32.05 9.56 5.08
N TRP A 453 -32.45 8.79 4.07
CA TRP A 453 -33.76 8.13 4.06
C TRP A 453 -33.72 6.78 3.35
N THR A 454 -34.72 5.93 3.61
CA THR A 454 -34.88 4.67 2.89
C THR A 454 -34.93 4.94 1.39
N CYS A 455 -34.05 4.27 0.65
CA CYS A 455 -34.00 4.38 -0.81
C CYS A 455 -35.33 3.91 -1.41
N ASN A 456 -36.08 4.84 -1.99
CA ASN A 456 -37.42 4.58 -2.54
C ASN A 456 -37.52 4.91 -4.04
N GLY A 457 -36.43 5.40 -4.64
CA GLY A 457 -36.35 5.73 -6.06
C GLY A 457 -37.02 7.05 -6.45
N GLY A 458 -37.57 7.80 -5.48
CA GLY A 458 -38.22 9.08 -5.68
C GLY A 458 -37.30 10.17 -6.22
N ALA A 459 -37.87 11.16 -6.89
CA ALA A 459 -37.11 12.23 -7.55
C ALA A 459 -36.32 13.12 -6.55
N ASN A 460 -36.76 13.17 -5.28
CA ASN A 460 -36.08 13.86 -4.18
C ASN A 460 -34.79 13.14 -3.71
N GLN A 461 -34.54 11.92 -4.18
CA GLN A 461 -33.33 11.12 -3.93
C GLN A 461 -32.44 10.98 -5.18
N ARG A 462 -32.77 11.70 -6.26
CA ARG A 462 -32.04 11.69 -7.52
C ARG A 462 -31.24 12.97 -7.67
N TRP A 463 -29.98 12.81 -8.04
CA TRP A 463 -28.96 13.84 -8.15
C TRP A 463 -28.23 13.68 -9.47
N THR A 464 -28.17 14.75 -10.24
CA THR A 464 -27.40 14.81 -11.49
C THR A 464 -26.06 15.47 -11.21
N ARG A 465 -24.98 14.89 -11.75
CA ARG A 465 -23.65 15.50 -11.72
C ARG A 465 -23.51 16.45 -12.90
N THR A 466 -23.20 17.70 -12.64
CA THR A 466 -23.00 18.74 -13.67
C THR A 466 -21.74 19.54 -13.48
#